data_AF-A0A9E5KT36-F1
#
_entry.id   AF-A0A9E5KT36-F1
#
_cell.length_a   1.000
_cell.length_b   1.000
_cell.length_c   1.000
_cell.angle_alpha   90.00
_cell.angle_beta   90.00
_cell.angle_gamma   90.00
#
_symmetry.space_group_name_H-M   'P 1'
#
loop_
_entity.id
_entity.type
_entity.pdbx_description
1 polymer ?
#
loop_
_entity_poly.entity_id
_entity_poly.type
_entity_poly.pdbx_seq_one_letter_code
_entity_poly.pdbx_strand_id
1 'polypeptide(L)'
;QNDLQQFYTRLKIGGRLRDTDSYGVGLSNQMVRACHFNCRSALEKAEQEGLIRVNPAIGCKLPPKKAREMQVLTHEELQRFLIQAKEEGYYELFLLELATGLRRGELLALQWDDLNFETGELHINKQVYRVKGELTVSAPKTKASTRTIVLPPTVTAILREYQSRTHSRWMFPSPVKEDSSLDPATCRQRLHLILEHAQCKQVRFHDLRHTFCTAALENGMDVKTLSALLGHVSSETTLNIYSHITDNMRTEAAVRIDRGIGKAKPNERNNVGADSANVSKQPMTTFEPYKGNKRKAGTGCITQISDHCWEGRYSPMWPDGKKHSRNIYAQTREECEALLPGLIAEMKAEIAAIKAGTNHVEIPDGISKKRKAIAAYMRANPEVRNKSLIASECQTSRCTVQKYYDEIRRLIELETVC
;
A
#
# COMPACT_ATOMS: atom_id res chain seq x y z
N GLN A 1 -42.38 -19.41 -2.28
CA GLN A 1 -41.31 -19.87 -1.37
C GLN A 1 -40.30 -20.80 -2.06
N ASN A 2 -40.75 -21.84 -2.79
CA ASN A 2 -39.86 -22.78 -3.51
C ASN A 2 -38.95 -22.06 -4.53
N ASP A 3 -39.48 -21.11 -5.30
CA ASP A 3 -38.71 -20.38 -6.32
C ASP A 3 -37.57 -19.54 -5.72
N LEU A 4 -37.80 -18.90 -4.56
CA LEU A 4 -36.75 -18.16 -3.85
C LEU A 4 -35.67 -19.10 -3.31
N GLN A 5 -36.07 -20.27 -2.81
CA GLN A 5 -35.11 -21.27 -2.37
C GLN A 5 -34.25 -21.78 -3.55
N GLN A 6 -34.87 -22.08 -4.69
CA GLN A 6 -34.17 -22.48 -5.92
C GLN A 6 -33.26 -21.36 -6.43
N PHE A 7 -33.70 -20.10 -6.36
CA PHE A 7 -32.90 -18.94 -6.70
C PHE A 7 -31.65 -18.85 -5.83
N TYR A 8 -31.76 -18.99 -4.50
CA TYR A 8 -30.60 -18.98 -3.60
C TYR A 8 -29.64 -20.15 -3.86
N THR A 9 -30.17 -21.34 -4.13
CA THR A 9 -29.36 -22.51 -4.52
C THR A 9 -28.62 -22.26 -5.83
N ARG A 10 -29.29 -21.67 -6.84
CA ARG A 10 -28.67 -21.29 -8.12
C ARG A 10 -27.55 -20.27 -7.92
N LEU A 11 -27.80 -19.23 -7.11
CA LEU A 11 -26.78 -18.24 -6.76
C LEU A 11 -25.56 -18.87 -6.09
N LYS A 12 -25.80 -19.87 -5.22
CA LYS A 12 -24.74 -20.58 -4.51
C LYS A 12 -23.87 -21.41 -5.44
N ILE A 13 -24.45 -22.04 -6.46
CA ILE A 13 -23.76 -22.92 -7.40
C ILE A 13 -23.06 -22.12 -8.51
N GLY A 14 -23.72 -21.12 -9.09
CA GLY A 14 -23.27 -20.47 -10.33
C GLY A 14 -23.62 -18.98 -10.45
N GLY A 15 -23.87 -18.28 -9.35
CA GLY A 15 -24.31 -16.89 -9.38
C GLY A 15 -23.22 -15.83 -9.62
N ARG A 16 -21.94 -16.21 -9.72
CA ARG A 16 -20.84 -15.26 -9.90
C ARG A 16 -20.64 -14.92 -11.38
N LEU A 17 -20.67 -13.64 -11.70
CA LEU A 17 -20.49 -13.14 -13.07
C LEU A 17 -19.10 -12.55 -13.37
N ARG A 18 -18.30 -12.25 -12.34
CA ARG A 18 -16.97 -11.62 -12.46
C ARG A 18 -15.94 -12.39 -11.66
N ASP A 19 -14.69 -12.41 -12.13
CA ASP A 19 -13.56 -13.05 -11.46
C ASP A 19 -13.84 -14.53 -11.11
N THR A 20 -14.54 -15.25 -12.01
CA THR A 20 -14.89 -16.66 -11.84
C THR A 20 -13.65 -17.54 -11.74
N ASP A 21 -12.58 -17.19 -12.45
CA ASP A 21 -11.33 -17.95 -12.48
C ASP A 21 -10.61 -17.90 -11.12
N SER A 22 -10.74 -16.79 -10.39
CA SER A 22 -10.06 -16.61 -9.10
C SER A 22 -10.88 -17.08 -7.89
N TYR A 23 -12.22 -17.02 -7.97
CA TYR A 23 -13.09 -17.24 -6.81
C TYR A 23 -14.16 -18.32 -7.01
N GLY A 24 -14.13 -19.00 -8.15
CA GLY A 24 -15.12 -20.00 -8.54
C GLY A 24 -16.46 -19.40 -8.97
N VAL A 25 -17.28 -20.21 -9.64
CA VAL A 25 -18.57 -19.79 -10.23
C VAL A 25 -19.68 -19.48 -9.21
N GLY A 26 -19.54 -19.95 -7.97
CA GLY A 26 -20.56 -19.77 -6.92
C GLY A 26 -20.41 -18.48 -6.10
N LEU A 27 -21.54 -17.98 -5.57
CA LEU A 27 -21.52 -16.89 -4.58
C LEU A 27 -21.15 -17.39 -3.18
N SER A 28 -20.55 -16.49 -2.38
CA SER A 28 -20.25 -16.77 -0.98
C SER A 28 -21.55 -16.87 -0.15
N ASN A 29 -21.51 -17.59 0.98
CA ASN A 29 -22.67 -17.70 1.87
C ASN A 29 -23.16 -16.31 2.32
N GLN A 30 -22.24 -15.38 2.55
CA GLN A 30 -22.57 -14.01 2.93
C GLN A 30 -23.30 -13.26 1.83
N MET A 31 -22.87 -13.40 0.56
CA MET A 31 -23.54 -12.77 -0.57
C MET A 31 -24.95 -13.33 -0.78
N VAL A 32 -25.13 -14.65 -0.72
CA VAL A 32 -26.46 -15.28 -0.83
C VAL A 32 -27.39 -14.78 0.29
N ARG A 33 -26.89 -14.66 1.52
CA ARG A 33 -27.65 -14.08 2.63
C ARG A 33 -28.00 -12.61 2.39
N ALA A 34 -27.08 -11.81 1.87
CA ALA A 34 -27.34 -10.41 1.53
C ALA A 34 -28.44 -10.28 0.46
N CYS A 35 -28.39 -11.11 -0.59
CA CYS A 35 -29.47 -11.20 -1.58
C CYS A 35 -30.80 -11.56 -0.91
N HIS A 36 -30.80 -12.55 -0.02
CA HIS A 36 -32.00 -12.90 0.74
C HIS A 36 -32.56 -11.74 1.56
N PHE A 37 -31.72 -11.01 2.30
CA PHE A 37 -32.17 -9.87 3.10
C PHE A 37 -32.76 -8.76 2.23
N ASN A 38 -32.15 -8.46 1.08
CA ASN A 38 -32.68 -7.49 0.13
C ASN A 38 -34.05 -7.94 -0.43
N CYS A 39 -34.15 -9.20 -0.89
CA CYS A 39 -35.42 -9.75 -1.37
C CYS A 39 -36.48 -9.74 -0.28
N ARG A 40 -36.14 -10.18 0.94
CA ARG A 40 -37.06 -10.22 2.08
C ARG A 40 -37.58 -8.83 2.41
N SER A 41 -36.71 -7.83 2.48
CA SER A 41 -37.09 -6.44 2.78
C SER A 41 -37.99 -5.84 1.70
N ALA A 42 -37.68 -6.09 0.42
CA ALA A 42 -38.54 -5.66 -0.68
C ALA A 42 -39.93 -6.32 -0.64
N LEU A 43 -39.98 -7.62 -0.37
CA LEU A 43 -41.23 -8.38 -0.28
C LEU A 43 -42.05 -8.05 0.97
N GLU A 44 -41.38 -7.73 2.08
CA GLU A 44 -42.03 -7.24 3.30
C GLU A 44 -42.71 -5.89 3.06
N LYS A 45 -42.06 -5.00 2.30
CA LYS A 45 -42.68 -3.74 1.87
C LYS A 45 -43.89 -3.98 0.98
N ALA A 46 -43.80 -4.92 0.02
CA ALA A 46 -44.91 -5.28 -0.85
C ALA A 46 -46.10 -5.89 -0.10
N GLU A 47 -45.85 -6.68 0.95
CA GLU A 47 -46.87 -7.23 1.83
C GLU A 47 -47.56 -6.12 2.66
N GLN A 48 -46.78 -5.21 3.25
CA GLN A 48 -47.31 -4.06 4.01
C GLN A 48 -48.18 -3.14 3.16
N GLU A 49 -47.87 -3.01 1.87
CA GLU A 49 -48.65 -2.23 0.89
C GLU A 49 -49.82 -3.03 0.29
N GLY A 50 -50.01 -4.29 0.69
CA GLY A 50 -51.10 -5.14 0.21
C GLY A 50 -50.94 -5.63 -1.24
N LEU A 51 -49.77 -5.46 -1.86
CA LEU A 51 -49.47 -5.95 -3.22
C LEU A 51 -49.39 -7.48 -3.25
N ILE A 52 -48.98 -8.09 -2.14
CA ILE A 52 -48.96 -9.53 -1.94
C ILE A 52 -49.58 -9.87 -0.59
N ARG A 53 -50.16 -11.07 -0.46
CA ARG A 53 -50.81 -11.52 0.78
C ARG A 53 -49.84 -11.99 1.86
N VAL A 54 -48.72 -12.58 1.46
CA VAL A 54 -47.73 -13.19 2.36
C VAL A 54 -46.34 -13.00 1.76
N ASN A 55 -45.34 -12.67 2.58
CA ASN A 55 -43.95 -12.61 2.14
C ASN A 55 -43.35 -14.01 1.87
N PRO A 56 -43.05 -14.38 0.61
CA PRO A 56 -42.56 -15.71 0.26
C PRO A 56 -41.11 -15.99 0.67
N ALA A 57 -40.38 -14.97 1.15
CA ALA A 57 -39.02 -15.14 1.69
C ALA A 57 -39.02 -15.67 3.12
N ILE A 58 -40.15 -15.59 3.83
CA ILE A 58 -40.28 -16.15 5.18
C ILE A 58 -40.10 -17.68 5.11
N GLY A 59 -39.27 -18.23 5.99
CA GLY A 59 -38.99 -19.67 6.07
C GLY A 59 -37.99 -20.22 5.04
N CYS A 60 -37.42 -19.39 4.16
CA CYS A 60 -36.33 -19.83 3.28
C CYS A 60 -35.09 -20.26 4.10
N LYS A 61 -34.50 -21.41 3.74
CA LYS A 61 -33.28 -21.93 4.36
C LYS A 61 -32.08 -21.14 3.86
N LEU A 62 -31.42 -20.45 4.79
CA LEU A 62 -30.21 -19.68 4.51
C LEU A 62 -28.95 -20.53 4.70
N PRO A 63 -27.89 -20.29 3.91
CA PRO A 63 -26.61 -20.93 4.17
C PRO A 63 -26.04 -20.49 5.53
N PRO A 64 -25.22 -21.35 6.16
CA PRO A 64 -24.67 -21.08 7.48
C PRO A 64 -23.79 -19.83 7.45
N LYS A 65 -23.89 -19.04 8.54
CA LYS A 65 -23.03 -17.87 8.75
C LYS A 65 -21.64 -18.38 9.15
N LYS A 66 -20.72 -18.40 8.19
CA LYS A 66 -19.29 -18.61 8.48
C LYS A 66 -18.67 -17.26 8.82
N ALA A 67 -18.33 -17.04 10.09
CA ALA A 67 -17.47 -15.93 10.45
C ALA A 67 -16.04 -16.27 9.98
N ARG A 68 -15.33 -15.28 9.42
CA ARG A 68 -13.88 -15.41 9.22
C ARG A 68 -13.21 -15.01 10.53
N GLU A 69 -12.26 -15.82 10.98
CA GLU A 69 -11.44 -15.47 12.14
C GLU A 69 -10.69 -14.18 11.87
N MET A 70 -10.68 -13.31 12.88
CA MET A 70 -10.00 -12.03 12.85
C MET A 70 -8.55 -12.25 13.26
N GLN A 71 -7.64 -11.55 12.60
CA GLN A 71 -6.21 -11.69 12.85
C GLN A 71 -5.72 -10.44 13.59
N VAL A 72 -5.10 -10.61 14.75
CA VAL A 72 -4.52 -9.50 15.54
C VAL A 72 -3.01 -9.61 15.49
N LEU A 73 -2.31 -8.53 15.13
CA LEU A 73 -0.84 -8.52 15.11
C LEU A 73 -0.29 -8.62 16.53
N THR A 74 0.75 -9.43 16.74
CA THR A 74 1.44 -9.48 18.03
C THR A 74 2.25 -8.21 18.28
N HIS A 75 2.72 -7.99 19.51
CA HIS A 75 3.57 -6.83 19.83
C HIS A 75 4.83 -6.76 18.94
N GLU A 76 5.50 -7.89 18.73
CA GLU A 76 6.69 -7.98 17.87
C GLU A 76 6.37 -7.72 16.39
N GLU A 77 5.24 -8.25 15.90
CA GLU A 77 4.76 -7.97 14.54
C GLU A 77 4.43 -6.48 14.35
N LEU A 78 3.78 -5.85 15.34
CA LEU A 78 3.47 -4.41 15.31
C LEU A 78 4.73 -3.55 15.27
N GLN A 79 5.75 -3.89 16.07
CA GLN A 79 7.02 -3.16 16.05
C GLN A 79 7.67 -3.22 14.65
N ARG A 80 7.82 -4.42 14.08
CA ARG A 80 8.38 -4.61 12.72
C ARG A 80 7.55 -3.89 11.66
N PHE A 81 6.23 -4.00 11.75
CA PHE A 81 5.29 -3.33 10.86
C PHE A 81 5.45 -1.81 10.88
N LEU A 82 5.55 -1.20 12.07
CA LEU A 82 5.73 0.25 12.20
C LEU A 82 7.12 0.71 11.74
N ILE A 83 8.18 -0.08 11.99
CA ILE A 83 9.53 0.17 11.47
C ILE A 83 9.51 0.19 9.93
N GLN A 84 8.90 -0.83 9.31
CA GLN A 84 8.78 -0.89 7.85
C GLN A 84 7.88 0.23 7.29
N ALA A 85 6.77 0.54 7.96
CA ALA A 85 5.89 1.63 7.58
C ALA A 85 6.62 2.98 7.58
N LYS A 86 7.56 3.20 8.51
CA LYS A 86 8.42 4.39 8.56
C LYS A 86 9.36 4.49 7.36
N GLU A 87 10.05 3.41 7.01
CA GLU A 87 10.89 3.35 5.81
C GLU A 87 10.09 3.64 4.53
N GLU A 88 8.83 3.22 4.51
CA GLU A 88 7.94 3.39 3.36
C GLU A 88 7.19 4.72 3.31
N GLY A 89 7.24 5.54 4.37
CA GLY A 89 6.57 6.83 4.47
C GLY A 89 5.07 6.75 4.83
N TYR A 90 4.67 5.69 5.54
CA TYR A 90 3.29 5.44 5.98
C TYR A 90 3.16 5.32 7.50
N TYR A 91 4.20 5.69 8.26
CA TYR A 91 4.24 5.52 9.71
C TYR A 91 3.09 6.23 10.42
N GLU A 92 2.90 7.51 10.15
CA GLU A 92 1.90 8.35 10.82
C GLU A 92 0.48 7.88 10.53
N LEU A 93 0.23 7.37 9.31
CA LEU A 93 -1.06 6.80 8.91
C LEU A 93 -1.40 5.57 9.75
N PHE A 94 -0.48 4.61 9.84
CA PHE A 94 -0.72 3.37 10.57
C PHE A 94 -0.62 3.53 12.08
N LEU A 95 0.23 4.44 12.57
CA LEU A 95 0.29 4.81 13.97
C LEU A 95 -1.05 5.37 14.43
N LEU A 96 -1.63 6.30 13.66
CA LEU A 96 -2.92 6.88 14.01
C LEU A 96 -4.02 5.82 14.03
N GLU A 97 -4.07 4.93 13.03
CA GLU A 97 -5.00 3.80 13.01
C GLU A 97 -4.83 2.88 14.23
N LEU A 98 -3.60 2.55 14.62
CA LEU A 98 -3.33 1.69 15.77
C LEU A 98 -3.57 2.39 17.12
N ALA A 99 -3.60 3.71 17.15
CA ALA A 99 -3.88 4.51 18.36
C ALA A 99 -5.38 4.82 18.55
N THR A 100 -6.17 4.77 17.49
CA THR A 100 -7.58 5.25 17.50
C THR A 100 -8.59 4.25 16.96
N GLY A 101 -8.12 3.26 16.18
CA GLY A 101 -8.93 2.24 15.53
C GLY A 101 -9.98 2.82 14.58
N LEU A 102 -9.65 3.82 13.76
CA LEU A 102 -10.60 4.42 12.83
C LEU A 102 -11.04 3.45 11.73
N ARG A 103 -12.13 3.76 11.02
CA ARG A 103 -12.40 3.05 9.76
C ARG A 103 -11.47 3.64 8.70
N ARG A 104 -10.95 2.81 7.79
CA ARG A 104 -10.10 3.27 6.66
C ARG A 104 -10.64 4.53 5.96
N GLY A 105 -11.94 4.55 5.66
CA GLY A 105 -12.55 5.70 4.99
C GLY A 105 -12.57 6.96 5.85
N GLU A 106 -12.72 6.83 7.16
CA GLU A 106 -12.66 7.95 8.13
C GLU A 106 -11.22 8.47 8.23
N LEU A 107 -10.25 7.57 8.41
CA LEU A 107 -8.82 7.90 8.52
C LEU A 107 -8.33 8.67 7.28
N LEU A 108 -8.66 8.18 6.08
CA LEU A 108 -8.25 8.80 4.84
C LEU A 108 -9.00 10.10 4.52
N ALA A 109 -10.07 10.41 5.25
CA ALA A 109 -10.82 11.65 5.09
C ALA A 109 -10.35 12.79 6.00
N LEU A 110 -9.38 12.54 6.89
CA LEU A 110 -8.91 13.54 7.85
C LEU A 110 -8.14 14.68 7.16
N GLN A 111 -8.43 15.89 7.60
CA GLN A 111 -7.75 17.14 7.25
C GLN A 111 -7.11 17.73 8.50
N TRP A 112 -6.14 18.63 8.32
CA TRP A 112 -5.43 19.22 9.47
C TRP A 112 -6.36 20.00 10.40
N ASP A 113 -7.41 20.62 9.85
CA ASP A 113 -8.42 21.35 10.63
C ASP A 113 -9.28 20.45 11.53
N ASP A 114 -9.25 19.12 11.33
CA ASP A 114 -9.96 18.18 12.21
C ASP A 114 -9.19 17.88 13.50
N LEU A 115 -7.90 18.24 13.59
CA LEU A 115 -7.06 17.99 14.76
C LEU A 115 -6.69 19.29 15.45
N ASN A 116 -7.16 19.46 16.68
CA ASN A 116 -6.66 20.52 17.55
C ASN A 116 -5.35 20.05 18.22
N PHE A 117 -4.24 20.67 17.82
CA PHE A 117 -2.91 20.33 18.34
C PHE A 117 -2.67 20.79 19.80
N GLU A 118 -3.47 21.71 20.33
CA GLU A 118 -3.36 22.18 21.71
C GLU A 118 -4.08 21.24 22.68
N THR A 119 -5.33 20.86 22.35
CA THR A 119 -6.14 19.97 23.18
C THR A 119 -5.91 18.49 22.88
N GLY A 120 -5.39 18.16 21.69
CA GLY A 120 -5.27 16.79 21.18
C GLY A 120 -6.58 16.21 20.66
N GLU A 121 -7.64 17.02 20.56
CA GLU A 121 -8.95 16.57 20.08
C GLU A 121 -8.95 16.36 18.56
N LEU A 122 -9.24 15.13 18.14
CA LEU A 122 -9.43 14.73 16.74
C LEU A 122 -10.93 14.55 16.46
N HIS A 123 -11.47 15.35 15.55
CA HIS A 123 -12.87 15.30 15.14
C HIS A 123 -13.08 14.37 13.94
N ILE A 124 -13.87 13.32 14.13
CA ILE A 124 -14.24 12.39 13.05
C ILE A 124 -15.65 12.72 12.60
N ASN A 125 -15.77 13.38 11.46
CA ASN A 125 -17.04 13.90 10.93
C ASN A 125 -17.25 13.60 9.44
N LYS A 126 -16.34 12.87 8.80
CA LYS A 126 -16.35 12.59 7.35
C LYS A 126 -15.68 11.26 7.03
N GLN A 127 -15.99 10.73 5.86
CA GLN A 127 -15.39 9.51 5.32
C GLN A 127 -15.23 9.61 3.79
N VAL A 128 -14.18 8.99 3.27
CA VAL A 128 -13.91 8.86 1.84
C VAL A 128 -14.35 7.49 1.35
N TYR A 129 -15.02 7.47 0.21
CA TYR A 129 -15.46 6.27 -0.49
C TYR A 129 -15.32 6.48 -2.00
N ARG A 130 -15.31 5.38 -2.75
CA ARG A 130 -15.17 5.42 -4.21
C ARG A 130 -16.53 5.22 -4.86
N VAL A 131 -16.98 6.21 -5.64
CA VAL A 131 -18.24 6.18 -6.40
C VAL A 131 -17.92 6.32 -7.88
N LYS A 132 -18.35 5.35 -8.70
CA LYS A 132 -18.14 5.38 -10.16
C LYS A 132 -16.67 5.63 -10.59
N GLY A 133 -15.70 5.28 -9.74
CA GLY A 133 -14.27 5.46 -10.02
C GLY A 133 -13.66 6.74 -9.44
N GLU A 134 -14.44 7.61 -8.82
CA GLU A 134 -13.98 8.86 -8.21
C GLU A 134 -14.02 8.78 -6.68
N LEU A 135 -13.10 9.51 -6.03
CA LEU A 135 -13.11 9.65 -4.58
C LEU A 135 -14.12 10.71 -4.19
N THR A 136 -15.07 10.33 -3.34
CA THR A 136 -16.09 11.22 -2.81
C THR A 136 -15.98 11.25 -1.29
N VAL A 137 -16.08 12.44 -0.73
CA VAL A 137 -16.12 12.68 0.71
C VAL A 137 -17.59 12.84 1.09
N SER A 138 -18.05 12.10 2.09
CA SER A 138 -19.39 12.26 2.66
C SER A 138 -19.33 12.41 4.16
N ALA A 139 -20.27 13.18 4.69
CA ALA A 139 -20.62 13.09 6.10
C ALA A 139 -21.13 11.67 6.44
N PRO A 140 -20.87 11.17 7.66
CA PRO A 140 -21.40 9.90 8.10
C PRO A 140 -22.92 9.88 8.08
N LYS A 141 -23.47 8.71 7.74
CA LYS A 141 -24.93 8.52 7.64
C LYS A 141 -25.66 8.59 8.98
N THR A 142 -24.94 8.41 10.10
CA THR A 142 -25.54 8.38 11.45
C THR A 142 -24.82 9.33 12.39
N LYS A 143 -25.57 9.95 13.31
CA LYS A 143 -25.02 10.85 14.35
C LYS A 143 -23.93 10.17 15.17
N ALA A 144 -24.09 8.89 15.50
CA ALA A 144 -23.13 8.10 16.29
C ALA A 144 -21.76 7.92 15.60
N SER A 145 -21.67 8.08 14.28
CA SER A 145 -20.40 8.03 13.57
C SER A 145 -19.62 9.35 13.67
N THR A 146 -20.28 10.46 14.03
CA THR A 146 -19.62 11.74 14.32
C THR A 146 -19.17 11.76 15.78
N ARG A 147 -17.86 11.86 16.01
CA ARG A 147 -17.27 11.72 17.36
C ARG A 147 -15.94 12.46 17.47
N THR A 148 -15.53 12.72 18.70
CA THR A 148 -14.21 13.29 19.02
C THR A 148 -13.39 12.25 19.78
N ILE A 149 -12.13 12.09 19.39
CA ILE A 149 -11.16 11.24 20.08
C ILE A 149 -10.02 12.12 20.59
N VAL A 150 -9.65 12.00 21.86
CA VAL A 150 -8.49 12.70 22.41
C VAL A 150 -7.25 11.86 22.15
N LEU A 151 -6.30 12.41 21.39
CA LEU A 151 -5.05 11.75 21.07
C LEU A 151 -4.03 11.89 22.22
N PRO A 152 -3.24 10.84 22.50
CA PRO A 152 -2.13 10.94 23.43
C PRO A 152 -1.13 12.03 23.00
N PRO A 153 -0.51 12.78 23.93
CA PRO A 153 0.43 13.85 23.60
C PRO A 153 1.59 13.42 22.70
N THR A 154 2.04 12.17 22.84
CA THR A 154 3.09 11.57 22.02
C THR A 154 2.67 11.44 20.55
N VAL A 155 1.45 10.99 20.29
CA VAL A 155 0.89 10.87 18.93
C VAL A 155 0.69 12.26 18.33
N THR A 156 0.17 13.21 19.12
CA THR A 156 -0.03 14.60 18.68
C THR A 156 1.29 15.28 18.29
N ALA A 157 2.36 15.04 19.06
CA ALA A 157 3.68 15.57 18.75
C ALA A 157 4.24 15.01 17.42
N ILE A 158 4.12 13.70 17.19
CA ILE A 158 4.52 13.05 15.93
C ILE A 158 3.73 13.63 14.75
N LEU A 159 2.42 13.81 14.90
CA LEU A 159 1.58 14.41 13.85
C LEU A 159 1.94 15.86 13.56
N ARG A 160 2.41 16.63 14.56
CA ARG A 160 2.88 18.00 14.37
C ARG A 160 4.16 18.05 13.55
N GLU A 161 5.10 17.16 13.81
CA GLU A 161 6.32 17.00 13.00
C GLU A 161 5.98 16.53 11.57
N TYR A 162 4.96 15.69 11.42
CA TYR A 162 4.50 15.24 10.12
C TYR A 162 3.81 16.36 9.31
N GLN A 163 3.05 17.23 9.99
CA GLN A 163 2.39 18.38 9.36
C GLN A 163 3.41 19.33 8.73
N SER A 164 4.54 19.61 9.39
CA SER A 164 5.57 20.52 8.86
C SER A 164 6.22 20.01 7.57
N ARG A 165 6.18 18.70 7.31
CA ARG A 165 6.71 18.07 6.10
C ARG A 165 5.65 17.86 5.03
N THR A 166 4.36 18.03 5.36
CA THR A 166 3.23 17.68 4.48
C THR A 166 2.53 18.94 3.97
N HIS A 167 2.69 19.21 2.68
CA HIS A 167 2.15 20.41 2.03
C HIS A 167 0.80 20.08 1.38
N SER A 168 -0.24 19.86 2.19
CA SER A 168 -1.60 19.55 1.72
C SER A 168 -2.63 19.88 2.80
N ARG A 169 -3.89 20.14 2.43
CA ARG A 169 -5.00 20.20 3.39
C ARG A 169 -5.33 18.84 4.01
N TRP A 170 -5.07 17.76 3.27
CA TRP A 170 -5.31 16.39 3.71
C TRP A 170 -4.17 15.93 4.62
N MET A 171 -4.50 15.26 5.72
CA MET A 171 -3.47 14.64 6.57
C MET A 171 -2.70 13.57 5.81
N PHE A 172 -3.41 12.76 5.01
CA PHE A 172 -2.81 11.69 4.20
C PHE A 172 -3.10 11.93 2.70
N PRO A 173 -2.30 12.76 2.02
CA PRO A 173 -2.54 13.13 0.63
C PRO A 173 -2.20 12.01 -0.36
N SER A 174 -2.78 12.08 -1.55
CA SER A 174 -2.42 11.23 -2.68
C SER A 174 -1.03 11.61 -3.21
N PRO A 175 -0.15 10.63 -3.48
CA PRO A 175 1.15 10.91 -4.08
C PRO A 175 1.07 11.22 -5.59
N VAL A 176 -0.09 10.99 -6.22
CA VAL A 176 -0.28 11.13 -7.68
C VAL A 176 -1.21 12.28 -8.03
N LYS A 177 -2.28 12.46 -7.25
CA LYS A 177 -3.29 13.48 -7.52
C LYS A 177 -3.09 14.68 -6.60
N GLU A 178 -2.98 15.85 -7.19
CA GLU A 178 -2.96 17.11 -6.46
C GLU A 178 -4.28 17.30 -5.69
N ASP A 179 -4.18 17.86 -4.48
CA ASP A 179 -5.30 18.17 -3.59
C ASP A 179 -6.33 17.04 -3.34
N SER A 180 -5.89 15.80 -3.41
CA SER A 180 -6.71 14.61 -3.14
C SER A 180 -6.22 13.87 -1.92
N SER A 181 -7.12 13.23 -1.18
CA SER A 181 -6.75 12.23 -0.18
C SER A 181 -6.13 11.00 -0.83
N LEU A 182 -5.39 10.21 -0.04
CA LEU A 182 -4.91 8.89 -0.44
C LEU A 182 -6.09 7.97 -0.79
N ASP A 183 -5.94 7.20 -1.87
CA ASP A 183 -6.99 6.29 -2.32
C ASP A 183 -7.10 5.06 -1.40
N PRO A 184 -8.31 4.65 -0.98
CA PRO A 184 -8.52 3.48 -0.12
C PRO A 184 -7.98 2.15 -0.68
N ALA A 185 -7.96 1.98 -2.01
CA ALA A 185 -7.39 0.81 -2.66
C ALA A 185 -5.86 0.85 -2.60
N THR A 186 -5.25 2.02 -2.86
CA THR A 186 -3.80 2.22 -2.69
C THR A 186 -3.39 1.96 -1.24
N CYS A 187 -4.10 2.52 -0.26
CA CYS A 187 -3.85 2.27 1.16
C CYS A 187 -3.86 0.76 1.50
N ARG A 188 -4.82 0.00 0.96
CA ARG A 188 -4.88 -1.46 1.11
C ARG A 188 -3.66 -2.17 0.50
N GLN A 189 -3.30 -1.80 -0.73
CA GLN A 189 -2.15 -2.40 -1.42
C GLN A 189 -0.86 -2.13 -0.65
N ARG A 190 -0.67 -0.89 -0.18
CA ARG A 190 0.50 -0.49 0.62
C ARG A 190 0.55 -1.24 1.95
N LEU A 191 -0.59 -1.44 2.64
CA LEU A 191 -0.65 -2.28 3.83
C LEU A 191 -0.11 -3.70 3.55
N HIS A 192 -0.59 -4.37 2.51
CA HIS A 192 -0.16 -5.74 2.20
C HIS A 192 1.34 -5.82 1.87
N LEU A 193 1.88 -4.85 1.11
CA LEU A 193 3.30 -4.75 0.81
C LEU A 193 4.15 -4.52 2.07
N ILE A 194 3.72 -3.59 2.93
CA ILE A 194 4.45 -3.29 4.18
C ILE A 194 4.43 -4.51 5.11
N LEU A 195 3.31 -5.22 5.21
CA LEU A 195 3.23 -6.46 6.00
C LEU A 195 4.17 -7.55 5.46
N GLU A 196 4.25 -7.69 4.14
CA GLU A 196 5.16 -8.65 3.48
C GLU A 196 6.61 -8.29 3.77
N HIS A 197 7.01 -7.04 3.55
CA HIS A 197 8.36 -6.55 3.83
C HIS A 197 8.71 -6.61 5.33
N ALA A 198 7.73 -6.40 6.21
CA ALA A 198 7.87 -6.54 7.65
C ALA A 198 7.89 -8.00 8.12
N GLN A 199 7.73 -8.98 7.22
CA GLN A 199 7.62 -10.41 7.52
C GLN A 199 6.52 -10.73 8.53
N CYS A 200 5.41 -10.01 8.45
CA CYS A 200 4.25 -10.17 9.32
C CYS A 200 3.16 -10.99 8.60
N LYS A 201 2.24 -11.58 9.37
CA LYS A 201 1.06 -12.22 8.77
C LYS A 201 0.22 -11.20 8.00
N GLN A 202 -0.41 -11.68 6.93
CA GLN A 202 -1.28 -10.86 6.09
C GLN A 202 -2.60 -10.59 6.81
N VAL A 203 -2.81 -9.32 7.17
CA VAL A 203 -4.03 -8.83 7.82
C VAL A 203 -4.76 -7.84 6.90
N ARG A 204 -6.07 -7.73 7.08
CA ARG A 204 -6.89 -6.72 6.37
C ARG A 204 -6.72 -5.38 7.08
N PHE A 205 -7.06 -4.28 6.40
CA PHE A 205 -7.04 -2.98 7.06
C PHE A 205 -7.92 -2.94 8.32
N HIS A 206 -9.11 -3.56 8.27
CA HIS A 206 -9.99 -3.60 9.43
C HIS A 206 -9.46 -4.45 10.60
N ASP A 207 -8.51 -5.36 10.32
CA ASP A 207 -7.84 -6.16 11.35
C ASP A 207 -6.86 -5.31 12.20
N LEU A 208 -6.37 -4.18 11.67
CA LEU A 208 -5.61 -3.20 12.46
C LEU A 208 -6.48 -2.57 13.55
N ARG A 209 -7.71 -2.19 13.21
CA ARG A 209 -8.71 -1.76 14.20
C ARG A 209 -9.01 -2.85 15.22
N HIS A 210 -9.04 -4.12 14.83
CA HIS A 210 -9.16 -5.22 15.79
C HIS A 210 -7.95 -5.29 16.73
N THR A 211 -6.75 -5.05 16.22
CA THR A 211 -5.53 -5.00 17.02
C THR A 211 -5.57 -3.86 18.05
N PHE A 212 -6.01 -2.66 17.65
CA PHE A 212 -6.27 -1.56 18.59
C PHE A 212 -7.27 -1.96 19.68
N CYS A 213 -8.39 -2.57 19.31
CA CYS A 213 -9.43 -2.93 20.27
C CYS A 213 -8.97 -4.00 21.27
N THR A 214 -8.28 -5.04 20.79
CA THR A 214 -7.71 -6.08 21.65
C THR A 214 -6.71 -5.46 22.62
N ALA A 215 -5.78 -4.64 22.13
CA ALA A 215 -4.82 -3.95 22.98
C ALA A 215 -5.50 -3.02 24.00
N ALA A 216 -6.55 -2.28 23.60
CA ALA A 216 -7.29 -1.39 24.49
C ALA A 216 -8.00 -2.16 25.62
N LEU A 217 -8.61 -3.30 25.30
CA LEU A 217 -9.28 -4.17 26.28
C LEU A 217 -8.28 -4.88 27.20
N GLU A 218 -7.14 -5.31 26.67
CA GLU A 218 -6.05 -5.89 27.47
C GLU A 218 -5.49 -4.86 28.46
N ASN A 219 -5.36 -3.60 28.04
CA ASN A 219 -5.00 -2.49 28.93
C ASN A 219 -6.20 -2.04 29.82
N GLY A 220 -7.33 -2.74 29.75
CA GLY A 220 -8.50 -2.61 30.60
C GLY A 220 -9.31 -1.33 30.40
N MET A 221 -9.39 -0.85 29.17
CA MET A 221 -10.42 0.09 28.73
C MET A 221 -11.80 -0.57 28.84
N ASP A 222 -12.80 0.15 29.34
CA ASP A 222 -14.15 -0.39 29.40
C ASP A 222 -14.81 -0.46 28.01
N VAL A 223 -15.66 -1.46 27.82
CA VAL A 223 -16.27 -1.77 26.52
C VAL A 223 -17.16 -0.63 26.00
N LYS A 224 -17.77 0.16 26.90
CA LYS A 224 -18.66 1.26 26.50
C LYS A 224 -17.85 2.44 25.97
N THR A 225 -16.76 2.80 26.64
CA THR A 225 -15.79 3.80 26.16
C THR A 225 -15.17 3.36 24.85
N LEU A 226 -14.72 2.11 24.75
CA LEU A 226 -14.20 1.57 23.49
C LEU A 226 -15.25 1.65 22.38
N SER A 227 -16.50 1.24 22.64
CA SER A 227 -17.60 1.32 21.68
C SER A 227 -17.86 2.74 21.19
N ALA A 228 -17.80 3.73 22.09
CA ALA A 228 -17.95 5.14 21.78
C ALA A 228 -16.79 5.66 20.90
N LEU A 229 -15.54 5.35 21.27
CA LEU A 229 -14.34 5.70 20.48
C LEU A 229 -14.38 5.10 19.07
N LEU A 230 -14.87 3.88 18.96
CA LEU A 230 -15.05 3.18 17.68
C LEU A 230 -16.21 3.72 16.84
N GLY A 231 -17.13 4.50 17.43
CA GLY A 231 -18.34 4.95 16.74
C GLY A 231 -19.23 3.77 16.33
N HIS A 232 -19.41 2.81 17.23
CA HIS A 232 -20.39 1.73 17.07
C HIS A 232 -21.76 2.21 17.55
N VAL A 233 -22.81 1.89 16.79
CA VAL A 233 -24.20 2.26 17.15
C VAL A 233 -24.70 1.44 18.34
N SER A 234 -24.16 0.23 18.53
CA SER A 234 -24.46 -0.64 19.68
C SER A 234 -23.16 -1.21 20.26
N SER A 235 -23.05 -1.20 21.58
CA SER A 235 -21.97 -1.87 22.33
C SER A 235 -21.99 -3.38 22.16
N GLU A 236 -23.14 -3.95 21.80
CA GLU A 236 -23.29 -5.38 21.47
C GLU A 236 -22.41 -5.77 20.27
N THR A 237 -22.18 -4.85 19.34
CA THR A 237 -21.23 -5.09 18.23
C THR A 237 -19.81 -5.24 18.76
N THR A 238 -19.40 -4.39 19.72
CA THR A 238 -18.09 -4.51 20.36
C THR A 238 -18.00 -5.78 21.20
N LEU A 239 -19.02 -6.09 21.99
CA LEU A 239 -19.09 -7.31 22.81
C LEU A 239 -19.01 -8.57 21.93
N ASN A 240 -19.84 -8.69 20.90
CA ASN A 240 -19.85 -9.87 20.02
C ASN A 240 -18.53 -10.09 19.26
N ILE A 241 -17.70 -9.05 19.14
CA ILE A 241 -16.40 -9.11 18.47
C ILE A 241 -15.28 -9.45 19.46
N TYR A 242 -15.36 -8.97 20.71
CA TYR A 242 -14.25 -9.05 21.68
C TYR A 242 -14.61 -9.68 23.03
N SER A 243 -15.74 -10.39 23.15
CA SER A 243 -16.23 -10.99 24.41
C SER A 243 -15.37 -12.13 24.95
N HIS A 244 -14.34 -12.56 24.24
CA HIS A 244 -13.43 -13.59 24.74
C HIS A 244 -12.52 -12.99 25.81
N ILE A 245 -12.95 -13.10 27.07
CA ILE A 245 -12.15 -12.77 28.23
C ILE A 245 -10.93 -13.71 28.25
N THR A 246 -9.73 -13.15 28.15
CA THR A 246 -8.48 -13.92 28.33
C THR A 246 -8.19 -14.10 29.82
N ASP A 247 -7.43 -15.13 30.18
CA ASP A 247 -7.03 -15.35 31.59
C ASP A 247 -6.19 -14.18 32.15
N ASN A 248 -5.43 -13.51 31.28
CA ASN A 248 -4.73 -12.27 31.62
C ASN A 248 -5.70 -11.15 32.03
N MET A 249 -6.79 -10.94 31.28
CA MET A 249 -7.79 -9.92 31.62
C MET A 249 -8.45 -10.21 32.98
N ARG A 250 -8.68 -11.49 33.32
CA ARG A 250 -9.22 -11.88 34.64
C ARG A 250 -8.23 -11.56 35.76
N THR A 251 -6.96 -11.89 35.54
CA THR A 251 -5.88 -11.70 36.52
C THR A 251 -5.63 -10.21 36.75
N GLU A 252 -5.57 -9.40 35.69
CA GLU A 252 -5.47 -7.94 35.81
C GLU A 252 -6.67 -7.31 36.50
N ALA A 253 -7.88 -7.75 36.19
CA ALA A 253 -9.08 -7.25 36.86
C ALA A 253 -9.02 -7.51 38.37
N ALA A 254 -8.58 -8.71 38.78
CA ALA A 254 -8.37 -9.04 40.19
C ALA A 254 -7.30 -8.15 40.84
N VAL A 255 -6.16 -7.92 40.17
CA VAL A 255 -5.11 -7.02 40.66
C VAL A 255 -5.62 -5.57 40.80
N ARG A 256 -6.43 -5.08 39.86
CA ARG A 256 -7.03 -3.73 39.93
C ARG A 256 -8.03 -3.60 41.08
N ILE A 257 -8.85 -4.61 41.32
CA ILE A 257 -9.78 -4.66 42.46
C ILE A 257 -9.00 -4.66 43.78
N ASP A 258 -7.96 -5.47 43.89
CA ASP A 258 -7.11 -5.55 45.09
C ASP A 258 -6.40 -4.22 45.38
N ARG A 259 -5.89 -3.55 44.34
CA ARG A 259 -5.31 -2.20 44.45
C ARG A 259 -6.33 -1.13 44.85
N GLY A 260 -7.55 -1.18 44.32
CA GLY A 260 -8.59 -0.17 44.54
C GLY A 260 -9.34 -0.32 45.87
N ILE A 261 -9.63 -1.55 46.29
CA ILE A 261 -10.42 -1.85 47.50
C ILE A 261 -9.51 -2.26 48.66
N GLY A 262 -8.52 -3.11 48.41
CA GLY A 262 -7.71 -3.74 49.46
C GLY A 262 -6.65 -2.83 50.07
N LYS A 263 -6.29 -1.70 49.44
CA LYS A 263 -5.15 -0.84 49.80
C LYS A 263 -3.84 -1.63 50.06
N ALA A 264 -3.72 -2.83 49.48
CA ALA A 264 -2.57 -3.69 49.69
C ALA A 264 -1.33 -3.03 49.06
N LYS A 265 -0.28 -2.83 49.86
CA LYS A 265 1.05 -2.54 49.33
C LYS A 265 1.52 -3.76 48.52
N PRO A 266 2.26 -3.57 47.41
CA PRO A 266 2.63 -4.67 46.53
C PRO A 266 3.35 -5.76 47.33
N ASN A 267 2.72 -6.92 47.43
CA ASN A 267 3.27 -8.09 48.11
C ASN A 267 4.09 -8.86 47.07
N GLU A 268 5.40 -9.02 47.29
CA GLU A 268 6.37 -9.62 46.34
C GLU A 268 6.04 -11.06 45.91
N ARG A 269 5.02 -11.69 46.50
CA ARG A 269 4.56 -13.05 46.14
C ARG A 269 3.51 -13.12 45.03
N ASN A 270 2.96 -11.98 44.59
CA ASN A 270 2.02 -11.89 43.45
C ASN A 270 2.58 -11.03 42.30
N ASN A 271 3.90 -11.06 42.09
CA ASN A 271 4.54 -10.55 40.87
C ASN A 271 4.32 -11.49 39.68
N VAL A 272 3.05 -11.65 39.28
CA VAL A 272 2.71 -11.98 37.88
C VAL A 272 2.18 -10.70 37.18
N GLY A 273 2.28 -9.53 37.83
CA GLY A 273 1.80 -8.25 37.30
C GLY A 273 2.47 -7.01 37.88
N ALA A 274 3.72 -7.11 38.36
CA ALA A 274 4.55 -5.95 38.70
C ALA A 274 5.88 -5.89 37.93
N ASP A 275 5.86 -6.32 36.66
CA ASP A 275 6.84 -5.87 35.67
C ASP A 275 6.47 -4.50 35.07
N SER A 276 5.48 -3.79 35.61
CA SER A 276 5.16 -2.42 35.16
C SER A 276 6.13 -1.34 35.67
N ALA A 277 7.07 -1.70 36.56
CA ALA A 277 8.23 -0.86 36.91
C ALA A 277 9.56 -1.46 36.42
N ASN A 278 9.48 -2.57 35.68
CA ASN A 278 10.62 -3.23 35.03
C ASN A 278 10.28 -3.58 33.57
N VAL A 279 9.60 -2.66 32.86
CA VAL A 279 9.64 -2.59 31.38
C VAL A 279 11.02 -2.09 30.95
N SER A 280 12.07 -2.65 31.55
CA SER A 280 13.43 -2.47 31.12
C SER A 280 13.69 -3.58 30.10
N LYS A 281 13.65 -3.18 28.83
CA LYS A 281 14.29 -3.85 27.69
C LYS A 281 13.78 -5.26 27.37
N GLN A 282 12.53 -5.40 26.93
CA GLN A 282 12.36 -6.31 25.79
C GLN A 282 13.23 -5.76 24.66
N PRO A 283 14.12 -6.56 24.05
CA PRO A 283 15.04 -6.04 23.05
C PRO A 283 14.21 -5.43 21.93
N MET A 284 14.51 -4.16 21.58
CA MET A 284 14.02 -3.59 20.32
C MET A 284 14.32 -4.62 19.24
N THR A 285 13.32 -4.99 18.44
CA THR A 285 13.51 -6.01 17.41
C THR A 285 14.76 -5.68 16.60
N THR A 286 15.65 -6.65 16.37
CA THR A 286 16.81 -6.52 15.47
C THR A 286 16.39 -6.43 13.98
N PHE A 287 15.11 -6.16 13.72
CA PHE A 287 14.56 -6.10 12.38
C PHE A 287 15.10 -4.87 11.64
N GLU A 288 15.79 -5.11 10.54
CA GLU A 288 16.16 -4.07 9.60
C GLU A 288 15.06 -3.93 8.55
N PRO A 289 14.54 -2.70 8.31
CA PRO A 289 13.50 -2.50 7.32
C PRO A 289 14.02 -2.85 5.92
N TYR A 290 13.15 -3.48 5.13
CA TYR A 290 13.39 -3.69 3.72
C TYR A 290 13.44 -2.32 3.02
N LYS A 291 14.65 -1.92 2.64
CA LYS A 291 14.90 -0.76 1.79
C LYS A 291 14.68 -1.20 0.36
N GLY A 292 13.47 -0.94 -0.16
CA GLY A 292 13.20 -1.14 -1.57
C GLY A 292 14.19 -0.35 -2.44
N ASN A 293 14.30 -0.72 -3.72
CA ASN A 293 15.13 -0.02 -4.70
C ASN A 293 14.50 1.36 -5.08
N LYS A 294 14.35 2.25 -4.10
CA LYS A 294 13.88 3.63 -4.28
C LYS A 294 14.99 4.43 -4.96
N ARG A 295 14.79 4.70 -6.26
CA ARG A 295 15.71 5.53 -7.05
C ARG A 295 15.58 6.98 -6.58
N LYS A 296 16.65 7.59 -6.08
CA LYS A 296 16.70 9.05 -5.97
C LYS A 296 16.77 9.62 -7.37
N ALA A 297 15.99 10.66 -7.65
CA ALA A 297 16.05 11.33 -8.95
C ALA A 297 17.50 11.81 -9.19
N GLY A 298 18.10 11.39 -10.31
CA GLY A 298 19.44 11.85 -10.67
C GLY A 298 20.62 10.99 -10.18
N THR A 299 20.40 9.87 -9.47
CA THR A 299 21.50 9.03 -8.91
C THR A 299 21.81 7.75 -9.68
N GLY A 300 21.16 7.51 -10.83
CA GLY A 300 21.28 6.25 -11.57
C GLY A 300 20.66 5.05 -10.84
N CYS A 301 20.70 3.87 -11.47
CA CYS A 301 20.24 2.60 -10.90
C CYS A 301 21.34 1.54 -10.99
N ILE A 302 21.51 0.75 -9.94
CA ILE A 302 22.47 -0.35 -9.90
C ILE A 302 21.67 -1.66 -9.84
N THR A 303 21.95 -2.56 -10.76
CA THR A 303 21.24 -3.83 -10.92
C THR A 303 22.24 -4.95 -11.13
N GLN A 304 22.09 -6.04 -10.38
CA GLN A 304 22.87 -7.25 -10.61
C GLN A 304 22.32 -7.96 -11.87
N ILE A 305 23.18 -8.16 -12.87
CA ILE A 305 22.84 -8.90 -14.09
C ILE A 305 23.22 -10.38 -13.96
N SER A 306 24.34 -10.66 -13.28
CA SER A 306 24.81 -12.02 -12.97
C SER A 306 25.65 -12.02 -11.70
N ASP A 307 26.06 -13.21 -11.25
CA ASP A 307 26.84 -13.42 -10.01
C ASP A 307 28.13 -12.58 -9.94
N HIS A 308 28.69 -12.19 -11.09
CA HIS A 308 29.93 -11.39 -11.20
C HIS A 308 29.78 -10.14 -12.08
N CYS A 309 28.56 -9.64 -12.29
CA CYS A 309 28.33 -8.47 -13.13
C CYS A 309 27.20 -7.59 -12.59
N TRP A 310 27.58 -6.38 -12.18
CA TRP A 310 26.69 -5.31 -11.75
C TRP A 310 26.63 -4.21 -12.81
N GLU A 311 25.42 -3.78 -13.17
CA GLU A 311 25.15 -2.69 -14.12
C GLU A 311 24.69 -1.44 -13.38
N GLY A 312 25.45 -0.35 -13.49
CA GLY A 312 25.09 1.00 -13.07
C GLY A 312 24.59 1.81 -14.26
N ARG A 313 23.29 2.09 -14.34
CA ARG A 313 22.63 2.81 -15.45
C ARG A 313 22.17 4.21 -15.02
N TYR A 314 22.54 5.24 -15.78
CA TYR A 314 22.02 6.60 -15.61
C TYR A 314 21.24 7.03 -16.87
N SER A 315 20.05 7.62 -16.70
CA SER A 315 19.15 7.97 -17.82
C SER A 315 18.56 9.38 -17.67
N PRO A 316 19.37 10.43 -17.87
CA PRO A 316 18.90 11.81 -17.83
C PRO A 316 18.03 12.18 -19.04
N MET A 317 17.24 13.24 -18.89
CA MET A 317 16.55 13.91 -19.99
C MET A 317 17.54 14.85 -20.68
N TRP A 318 17.69 14.69 -21.99
CA TRP A 318 18.53 15.55 -22.80
C TRP A 318 17.74 16.74 -23.35
N PRO A 319 18.42 17.78 -23.88
CA PRO A 319 17.75 18.97 -24.44
C PRO A 319 16.79 18.68 -25.61
N ASP A 320 16.86 17.50 -26.22
CA ASP A 320 15.95 16.99 -27.26
C ASP A 320 14.62 16.45 -26.72
N GLY A 321 14.42 16.45 -25.40
CA GLY A 321 13.24 15.90 -24.73
C GLY A 321 13.22 14.37 -24.64
N LYS A 322 14.27 13.67 -25.10
CA LYS A 322 14.39 12.21 -25.01
C LYS A 322 15.32 11.80 -23.87
N LYS A 323 15.17 10.54 -23.42
CA LYS A 323 16.04 9.94 -22.42
C LYS A 323 17.14 9.15 -23.11
N HIS A 324 18.38 9.55 -22.94
CA HIS A 324 19.54 8.77 -23.39
C HIS A 324 20.25 8.18 -22.18
N SER A 325 20.32 6.85 -22.13
CA SER A 325 20.91 6.11 -21.01
C SER A 325 22.36 5.72 -21.28
N ARG A 326 23.23 5.82 -20.27
CA ARG A 326 24.56 5.19 -20.27
C ARG A 326 24.69 4.23 -19.10
N ASN A 327 25.50 3.19 -19.29
CA ASN A 327 25.71 2.11 -18.33
C ASN A 327 27.21 1.97 -18.02
N ILE A 328 27.53 1.64 -16.77
CA ILE A 328 28.83 1.13 -16.30
C ILE A 328 28.63 -0.30 -15.84
N TYR A 329 29.65 -1.16 -16.01
CA TYR A 329 29.67 -2.52 -15.51
C TYR A 329 30.82 -2.71 -14.53
N ALA A 330 30.59 -3.42 -13.42
CA ALA A 330 31.60 -3.75 -12.40
C ALA A 330 31.42 -5.17 -11.86
N GLN A 331 32.46 -5.74 -11.26
CA GLN A 331 32.42 -7.11 -10.71
C GLN A 331 31.72 -7.17 -9.36
N THR A 332 31.84 -6.10 -8.56
CA THR A 332 31.17 -5.95 -7.27
C THR A 332 30.18 -4.79 -7.27
N ARG A 333 29.22 -4.83 -6.34
CA ARG A 333 28.26 -3.73 -6.13
C ARG A 333 28.96 -2.45 -5.72
N GLU A 334 29.95 -2.55 -4.84
CA GLU A 334 30.70 -1.42 -4.27
C GLU A 334 31.52 -0.67 -5.33
N GLU A 335 32.17 -1.40 -6.24
CA GLU A 335 32.85 -0.82 -7.39
C GLU A 335 31.86 -0.11 -8.33
N CYS A 336 30.69 -0.70 -8.56
CA CYS A 336 29.63 -0.07 -9.36
C CYS A 336 29.12 1.22 -8.71
N GLU A 337 28.93 1.21 -7.39
CA GLU A 337 28.54 2.38 -6.58
C GLU A 337 29.60 3.48 -6.60
N ALA A 338 30.89 3.13 -6.65
CA ALA A 338 32.00 4.10 -6.73
C ALA A 338 32.14 4.76 -8.11
N LEU A 339 31.90 4.00 -9.20
CA LEU A 339 32.06 4.50 -10.58
C LEU A 339 30.84 5.31 -11.07
N LEU A 340 29.63 5.00 -10.59
CA LEU A 340 28.39 5.61 -11.04
C LEU A 340 28.31 7.15 -10.86
N PRO A 341 28.80 7.75 -9.75
CA PRO A 341 28.85 9.21 -9.59
C PRO A 341 29.69 9.92 -10.66
N GLY A 342 30.80 9.31 -11.10
CA GLY A 342 31.65 9.85 -12.17
C GLY A 342 30.90 9.97 -13.50
N LEU A 343 30.21 8.90 -13.92
CA LEU A 343 29.34 8.92 -15.10
C LEU A 343 28.22 9.95 -15.02
N ILE A 344 27.61 10.10 -13.83
CA ILE A 344 26.55 11.09 -13.62
C ILE A 344 27.11 12.51 -13.77
N ALA A 345 28.30 12.79 -13.23
CA ALA A 345 28.95 14.09 -13.34
C ALA A 345 29.30 14.41 -14.80
N GLU A 346 29.86 13.45 -15.54
CA GLU A 346 30.16 13.59 -16.97
C GLU A 346 28.89 13.88 -17.79
N MET A 347 27.85 13.06 -17.63
CA MET A 347 26.60 13.26 -18.38
C MET A 347 25.90 14.58 -18.02
N LYS A 348 25.98 15.03 -16.76
CA LYS A 348 25.44 16.35 -16.36
C LYS A 348 26.25 17.50 -16.96
N ALA A 349 27.59 17.39 -16.99
CA ALA A 349 28.46 18.38 -17.61
C ALA A 349 28.22 18.48 -19.12
N GLU A 350 28.03 17.36 -19.80
CA GLU A 350 27.66 17.32 -21.23
C GLU A 350 26.30 18.02 -21.47
N ILE A 351 25.27 17.70 -20.69
CA ILE A 351 23.96 18.35 -20.80
C ILE A 351 24.06 19.86 -20.54
N ALA A 352 24.87 20.27 -19.55
CA ALA A 352 25.08 21.68 -19.24
C ALA A 352 25.81 22.41 -20.38
N ALA A 353 26.86 21.81 -20.96
CA ALA A 353 27.59 22.36 -22.09
C ALA A 353 26.72 22.53 -23.35
N ILE A 354 25.85 21.55 -23.63
CA ILE A 354 24.90 21.61 -24.76
C ILE A 354 23.85 22.71 -24.52
N LYS A 355 23.34 22.85 -23.29
CA LYS A 355 22.41 23.95 -22.93
C LYS A 355 23.07 25.33 -22.99
N ALA A 356 24.37 25.42 -22.71
CA ALA A 356 25.12 26.68 -22.70
C ALA A 356 25.61 27.14 -24.08
N GLY A 357 25.32 26.38 -25.16
CA GLY A 357 25.61 26.78 -26.54
C GLY A 357 27.10 26.78 -26.92
N THR A 358 27.99 26.28 -26.06
CA THR A 358 29.45 26.38 -26.23
C THR A 358 30.08 25.23 -27.01
N ASN A 359 29.30 24.21 -27.39
CA ASN A 359 29.79 23.07 -28.16
C ASN A 359 28.73 22.57 -29.13
N HIS A 360 28.99 22.69 -30.44
CA HIS A 360 28.36 21.88 -31.49
C HIS A 360 28.88 20.42 -31.40
N VAL A 361 28.75 19.80 -30.23
CA VAL A 361 28.94 18.36 -30.10
C VAL A 361 27.60 17.75 -30.49
N GLU A 362 27.58 17.03 -31.62
CA GLU A 362 26.42 16.25 -32.06
C GLU A 362 25.80 15.52 -30.86
N ILE A 363 24.50 15.73 -30.65
CA ILE A 363 23.73 15.01 -29.62
C ILE A 363 23.96 13.51 -29.87
N PRO A 364 24.44 12.73 -28.88
CA PRO A 364 24.68 11.31 -29.08
C PRO A 364 23.34 10.62 -29.37
N ASP A 365 23.06 10.30 -30.64
CA ASP A 365 21.81 9.69 -31.13
C ASP A 365 21.46 8.30 -30.54
N GLY A 366 22.22 7.82 -29.56
CA GLY A 366 22.11 6.45 -29.03
C GLY A 366 22.55 5.37 -30.04
N ILE A 367 23.03 5.76 -31.23
CA ILE A 367 23.49 4.86 -32.29
C ILE A 367 24.91 4.40 -31.98
N SER A 368 25.09 3.08 -31.74
CA SER A 368 26.41 2.46 -31.49
C SER A 368 27.44 2.88 -32.55
N LYS A 369 28.68 3.22 -32.12
CA LYS A 369 29.80 3.57 -33.04
C LYS A 369 29.98 2.56 -34.18
N LYS A 370 29.77 1.27 -33.89
CA LYS A 370 29.83 0.17 -34.87
C LYS A 370 28.73 0.24 -35.92
N ARG A 371 27.52 0.67 -35.55
CA ARG A 371 26.39 0.85 -36.47
C ARG A 371 26.63 2.02 -37.43
N LYS A 372 27.21 3.13 -36.95
CA LYS A 372 27.60 4.27 -37.81
C LYS A 372 28.66 3.86 -38.84
N ALA A 373 29.68 3.09 -38.44
CA ALA A 373 30.71 2.58 -39.34
C ALA A 373 30.15 1.66 -40.44
N ILE A 374 29.28 0.71 -40.07
CA ILE A 374 28.62 -0.19 -41.03
C ILE A 374 27.77 0.62 -42.03
N ALA A 375 26.99 1.59 -41.55
CA ALA A 375 26.16 2.43 -42.41
C ALA A 375 26.99 3.29 -43.38
N ALA A 376 28.11 3.86 -42.92
CA ALA A 376 29.01 4.63 -43.79
C ALA A 376 29.62 3.75 -44.90
N TYR A 377 30.09 2.54 -44.55
CA TYR A 377 30.65 1.61 -45.52
C TYR A 377 29.60 1.14 -46.55
N MET A 378 28.38 0.83 -46.10
CA MET A 378 27.28 0.39 -46.98
C MET A 378 26.76 1.51 -47.90
N ARG A 379 26.87 2.78 -47.50
CA ARG A 379 26.57 3.92 -48.39
C ARG A 379 27.64 4.11 -49.46
N ALA A 380 28.91 3.92 -49.11
CA ALA A 380 30.02 4.04 -50.06
C ALA A 380 30.08 2.86 -51.06
N ASN A 381 29.58 1.68 -50.68
CA ASN A 381 29.66 0.44 -51.47
C ASN A 381 28.31 -0.29 -51.53
N PRO A 382 27.28 0.26 -52.22
CA PRO A 382 25.91 -0.26 -52.23
C PRO A 382 25.76 -1.65 -52.89
N GLU A 383 26.70 -2.04 -53.75
CA GLU A 383 26.78 -3.33 -54.43
C GLU A 383 27.25 -4.48 -53.52
N VAL A 384 27.96 -4.17 -52.43
CA VAL A 384 28.50 -5.19 -51.52
C VAL A 384 27.39 -5.78 -50.66
N ARG A 385 27.04 -7.05 -50.93
CA ARG A 385 26.05 -7.83 -50.13
C ARG A 385 26.67 -8.80 -49.14
N ASN A 386 27.99 -9.03 -49.23
CA ASN A 386 28.67 -10.02 -48.40
C ASN A 386 28.93 -9.47 -46.99
N LYS A 387 28.16 -9.98 -46.02
CA LYS A 387 28.23 -9.55 -44.61
C LYS A 387 29.56 -9.87 -43.92
N SER A 388 30.31 -10.88 -44.39
CA SER A 388 31.67 -11.15 -43.88
C SER A 388 32.67 -10.09 -44.35
N LEU A 389 32.54 -9.63 -45.59
CA LEU A 389 33.43 -8.61 -46.15
C LEU A 389 33.20 -7.26 -45.43
N ILE A 390 31.93 -6.88 -45.26
CA ILE A 390 31.56 -5.68 -44.48
C ILE A 390 32.09 -5.75 -43.04
N ALA A 391 32.04 -6.93 -42.42
CA ALA A 391 32.56 -7.13 -41.07
C ALA A 391 34.09 -6.93 -40.99
N SER A 392 34.82 -7.48 -41.96
CA SER A 392 36.28 -7.31 -42.07
C SER A 392 36.67 -5.84 -42.23
N GLU A 393 36.07 -5.16 -43.20
CA GLU A 393 36.39 -3.76 -43.53
C GLU A 393 35.98 -2.79 -42.41
N CYS A 394 34.85 -3.05 -41.75
CA CYS A 394 34.39 -2.24 -40.62
C CYS A 394 35.03 -2.64 -39.28
N GLN A 395 36.03 -3.54 -39.28
CA GLN A 395 36.70 -4.07 -38.08
C GLN A 395 35.72 -4.51 -36.98
N THR A 396 34.66 -5.23 -37.36
CA THR A 396 33.57 -5.66 -36.46
C THR A 396 33.21 -7.13 -36.67
N SER A 397 32.37 -7.69 -35.79
CA SER A 397 31.97 -9.09 -35.92
C SER A 397 30.84 -9.26 -36.93
N ARG A 398 30.83 -10.38 -37.66
CA ARG A 398 29.75 -10.74 -38.61
C ARG A 398 28.37 -10.73 -37.96
N CYS A 399 28.27 -11.15 -36.69
CA CYS A 399 27.01 -11.09 -35.92
C CYS A 399 26.52 -9.65 -35.72
N THR A 400 27.44 -8.69 -35.52
CA THR A 400 27.10 -7.27 -35.38
C THR A 400 26.61 -6.70 -36.71
N VAL A 401 27.24 -7.05 -37.83
CA VAL A 401 26.76 -6.65 -39.17
C VAL A 401 25.39 -7.24 -39.44
N GLN A 402 25.20 -8.54 -39.20
CA GLN A 402 23.92 -9.22 -39.41
C GLN A 402 22.76 -8.56 -38.64
N LYS A 403 23.00 -8.07 -37.42
CA LYS A 403 22.01 -7.39 -36.59
C LYS A 403 21.50 -6.08 -37.20
N TYR A 404 22.37 -5.30 -37.84
CA TYR A 404 22.03 -3.96 -38.33
C TYR A 404 21.85 -3.86 -39.85
N TYR A 405 22.25 -4.89 -40.60
CA TYR A 405 22.31 -4.86 -42.07
C TYR A 405 20.97 -4.55 -42.74
N ASP A 406 19.89 -5.25 -42.36
CA ASP A 406 18.58 -5.09 -43.00
C ASP A 406 17.95 -3.72 -42.66
N GLU A 407 18.18 -3.23 -41.44
CA GLU A 407 17.71 -1.91 -40.99
C GLU A 407 18.47 -0.78 -41.72
N ILE A 408 19.79 -0.86 -41.79
CA ILE A 408 20.63 0.12 -42.50
C ILE A 408 20.31 0.12 -43.99
N ARG A 409 20.14 -1.04 -44.61
CA ARG A 409 19.86 -1.14 -46.04
C ARG A 409 18.51 -0.53 -46.40
N ARG A 410 17.47 -0.76 -45.59
CA ARG A 410 16.18 -0.07 -45.75
C ARG A 410 16.30 1.44 -45.62
N LEU A 411 17.11 1.94 -44.68
CA LEU A 411 17.33 3.37 -44.51
C LEU A 411 18.04 3.99 -45.73
N ILE A 412 19.06 3.31 -46.27
CA ILE A 412 19.76 3.76 -47.49
C ILE A 412 18.81 3.72 -48.70
N GLU A 413 18.00 2.68 -48.85
CA GLU A 413 17.01 2.58 -49.93
C GLU A 413 15.95 3.70 -49.84
N LEU A 414 15.52 4.07 -48.64
CA LEU A 414 14.62 5.22 -48.40
C LEU A 414 15.29 6.57 -48.69
N GLU A 415 16.60 6.71 -48.39
CA GLU A 415 17.39 7.92 -48.71
C GLU A 415 17.60 8.10 -50.23
N THR A 416 17.55 7.03 -51.04
CA THR A 416 17.73 7.09 -52.51
C THR A 416 16.43 7.28 -53.31
N VAL A 417 15.26 7.20 -52.68
CA VAL A 417 13.93 7.32 -53.34
C VAL A 417 13.31 8.72 -53.15
N CYS A 418 13.89 9.56 -52.28
CA CYS A 418 13.63 11.00 -52.19
C CYS A 418 14.70 11.77 -52.98
#